data_AF-A0A945XFZ9-F1
#
_entry.id   AF-A0A945XFZ9-F1
#
_cell.length_a   1.000
_cell.length_b   1.000
_cell.length_c   1.000
_cell.angle_alpha   90.00
_cell.angle_beta   90.00
_cell.angle_gamma   90.00
#
_symmetry.space_group_name_H-M   'P 1'
#
loop_
_entity.id
_entity.type
_entity.pdbx_description
1 polymer ?
#
loop_
_entity_poly.entity_id
_entity_poly.type
_entity_poly.pdbx_seq_one_letter_code
_entity_poly.pdbx_strand_id
1 'polypeptide(L)'
;AIMLAVAFGVAAAEKADAVATAVHGGDHFIYPDCRPAFIDAFEAMQKQALDGYADIRLYTPFVTIPKSGIVTEGARYGTPFEETWSCYKGGETHCGRCGTCVERREAFDITDIDDPTVYADPDFWISAVSKAGTDEIT
;
A
#
# COMPACT_ATOMS: atom_id res chain seq x y z
N ALA A 1 10.34 9.73 2.10
CA ALA A 1 10.99 10.79 1.28
C ALA A 1 12.28 10.33 0.58
N ILE A 2 13.30 9.81 1.28
CA ILE A 2 14.61 9.50 0.68
C ILE A 2 14.52 8.56 -0.53
N MET A 3 13.82 7.42 -0.40
CA MET A 3 13.69 6.45 -1.50
C MET A 3 12.97 7.03 -2.72
N LEU A 4 11.98 7.90 -2.52
CA LEU A 4 11.33 8.61 -3.63
C LEU A 4 12.31 9.56 -4.33
N ALA A 5 13.14 10.29 -3.58
CA ALA A 5 14.11 11.19 -4.18
C ALA A 5 15.17 10.43 -5.00
N VAL A 6 15.61 9.27 -4.50
CA VAL A 6 16.48 8.35 -5.25
C VAL A 6 15.78 7.87 -6.52
N ALA A 7 14.51 7.44 -6.45
CA ALA A 7 13.76 6.98 -7.60
C ALA A 7 13.59 8.08 -8.67
N PHE A 8 13.36 9.34 -8.28
CA PHE A 8 13.33 10.47 -9.21
C PHE A 8 14.70 10.72 -9.87
N GLY A 9 15.80 10.59 -9.11
CA GLY A 9 17.15 10.66 -9.68
C GLY A 9 17.40 9.58 -10.73
N VAL A 10 16.97 8.34 -10.47
CA VAL A 10 17.04 7.24 -11.43
C VAL A 10 16.15 7.51 -12.64
N ALA A 11 14.90 7.89 -12.43
CA ALA A 11 13.96 8.18 -13.52
C ALA A 11 14.46 9.28 -14.45
N ALA A 12 15.08 10.33 -13.90
CA ALA A 12 15.67 11.40 -14.70
C ALA A 12 16.87 10.93 -15.53
N ALA A 13 17.73 10.06 -14.97
CA ALA A 13 18.85 9.47 -15.69
C ALA A 13 18.38 8.54 -16.84
N GLU A 14 17.32 7.78 -16.60
CA GLU A 14 16.74 6.83 -17.56
C GLU A 14 15.73 7.47 -18.53
N LYS A 15 15.46 8.77 -18.41
CA LYS A 15 14.45 9.50 -19.19
C LYS A 15 13.05 8.89 -19.10
N ALA A 16 12.68 8.41 -17.92
CA ALA A 16 11.35 7.89 -17.65
C ALA A 16 10.35 9.02 -17.40
N ASP A 17 9.08 8.80 -17.78
CA ASP A 17 8.01 9.79 -17.64
C ASP A 17 7.41 9.85 -16.22
N ALA A 18 7.62 8.82 -15.40
CA ALA A 18 6.99 8.71 -14.10
C ALA A 18 7.79 7.87 -13.10
N VAL A 19 7.62 8.21 -11.83
CA VAL A 19 7.94 7.36 -10.67
C VAL A 19 6.62 6.92 -10.06
N ALA A 20 6.38 5.60 -10.02
CA ALA A 20 5.21 5.05 -9.36
C ALA A 20 5.55 4.57 -7.93
N THR A 21 4.64 4.78 -6.99
CA THR A 21 4.73 4.18 -5.66
C THR A 21 3.38 3.67 -5.20
N ALA A 22 3.38 2.51 -4.55
CA ALA A 22 2.19 1.83 -4.04
C ALA A 22 1.85 2.26 -2.61
N VAL A 23 2.16 3.50 -2.23
CA VAL A 23 1.73 4.06 -0.94
C VAL A 23 0.21 3.98 -0.86
N HIS A 24 -0.27 3.50 0.28
CA HIS A 24 -1.68 3.42 0.59
C HIS A 24 -1.93 4.36 1.76
N GLY A 25 -2.88 5.29 1.59
CA GLY A 25 -3.20 6.28 2.59
C GLY A 25 -3.59 5.63 3.91
N GLY A 26 -4.45 4.61 3.83
CA GLY A 26 -4.96 3.81 4.95
C GLY A 26 -5.61 4.64 6.06
N ASP A 27 -6.39 3.97 6.90
CA ASP A 27 -6.99 4.61 8.09
C ASP A 27 -6.03 4.62 9.29
N HIS A 28 -4.79 4.17 9.09
CA HIS A 28 -3.79 4.07 10.14
C HIS A 28 -3.01 5.38 10.30
N PHE A 29 -3.16 6.02 11.47
CA PHE A 29 -2.50 7.28 11.85
C PHE A 29 -0.96 7.26 11.77
N ILE A 30 -0.35 6.11 11.50
CA ILE A 30 1.05 5.78 11.77
C ILE A 30 2.02 6.31 10.70
N TYR A 31 1.57 6.56 9.45
CA TYR A 31 2.45 6.95 8.34
C TYR A 31 2.03 8.26 7.67
N PRO A 32 2.49 9.43 8.19
CA PRO A 32 2.15 10.73 7.61
C PRO A 32 2.67 10.93 6.19
N ASP A 33 3.69 10.18 5.77
CA ASP A 33 4.28 10.19 4.44
C ASP A 33 3.51 9.37 3.39
N CYS A 34 2.42 8.72 3.79
CA CYS A 34 1.49 8.07 2.86
C CYS A 34 0.25 8.93 2.55
N ARG A 35 0.14 10.14 3.11
CA ARG A 35 -1.04 11.01 2.96
C ARG A 35 -0.99 11.78 1.64
N PRO A 36 -2.14 12.11 1.02
CA PRO A 36 -2.19 12.94 -0.18
C PRO A 36 -1.38 14.24 -0.06
N ALA A 37 -1.45 14.93 1.08
CA ALA A 37 -0.70 16.16 1.32
C ALA A 37 0.84 15.97 1.24
N PHE A 38 1.37 14.82 1.67
CA PHE A 38 2.79 14.53 1.51
C PHE A 38 3.14 14.28 0.04
N ILE A 39 2.29 13.52 -0.67
CA ILE A 39 2.47 13.23 -2.11
C ILE A 39 2.46 14.52 -2.93
N ASP A 40 1.49 15.39 -2.71
CA ASP A 40 1.36 16.68 -3.40
C ASP A 40 2.58 17.58 -3.12
N ALA A 41 3.01 17.67 -1.85
CA ALA A 41 4.18 18.45 -1.47
C ALA A 41 5.47 17.88 -2.09
N PHE A 42 5.62 16.56 -2.13
CA PHE A 42 6.78 15.90 -2.72
C PHE A 42 6.84 16.10 -4.23
N GLU A 43 5.71 15.95 -4.93
CA GLU A 43 5.65 16.18 -6.38
C GLU A 43 5.96 17.64 -6.72
N ALA A 44 5.39 18.60 -5.97
CA ALA A 44 5.69 20.01 -6.15
C ALA A 44 7.18 20.32 -5.95
N MET A 45 7.81 19.72 -4.94
CA MET A 45 9.25 19.85 -4.70
C MET A 45 10.08 19.26 -5.86
N GLN A 46 9.72 18.07 -6.37
CA GLN A 46 10.44 17.43 -7.48
C GLN A 46 10.35 18.22 -8.79
N LYS A 47 9.19 18.82 -9.08
CA LYS A 47 9.02 19.73 -10.23
C LYS A 47 10.01 20.89 -10.20
N GLN A 48 10.29 21.44 -9.02
CA GLN A 48 11.31 22.50 -8.86
C GLN A 48 12.74 21.95 -8.97
N ALA A 49 13.00 20.76 -8.43
CA ALA A 49 14.33 20.16 -8.44
C ALA A 49 14.79 19.73 -9.84
N LEU A 50 13.85 19.43 -10.75
CA LEU A 50 14.12 18.93 -12.10
C LEU A 50 13.76 19.93 -13.21
N ASP A 51 13.44 21.18 -12.86
CA ASP A 51 13.05 22.21 -13.84
C ASP A 51 14.10 22.40 -14.94
N GLY A 52 13.65 22.43 -16.19
CA GLY A 52 14.50 22.48 -17.38
C GLY A 52 15.34 21.23 -17.66
N TYR A 53 15.24 20.19 -16.84
CA TYR A 53 16.00 18.94 -16.98
C TYR A 53 15.12 17.72 -17.28
N ALA A 54 14.05 17.49 -16.52
CA ALA A 54 13.13 16.37 -16.72
C ALA A 54 11.71 16.71 -16.20
N ASP A 55 10.68 16.19 -16.88
CA ASP A 55 9.28 16.25 -16.44
C ASP A 55 8.82 14.84 -16.03
N ILE A 56 8.80 14.58 -14.73
CA ILE A 56 8.54 13.25 -14.16
C ILE A 56 7.34 13.35 -13.21
N ARG A 57 6.32 12.53 -13.45
CA ARG A 57 5.11 12.49 -12.63
C ARG A 57 5.27 11.55 -11.44
N LEU A 58 4.66 11.90 -10.30
CA LEU A 58 4.52 10.97 -9.19
C LEU A 58 3.18 10.23 -9.30
N TYR A 59 3.23 8.93 -9.58
CA TYR A 59 2.04 8.10 -9.76
C TYR A 59 1.73 7.27 -8.50
N THR A 60 0.59 7.55 -7.86
CA THR A 60 0.18 6.96 -6.56
C THR A 60 -1.26 6.43 -6.60
N PRO A 61 -1.54 5.39 -7.39
CA PRO A 61 -2.91 4.93 -7.66
C PRO A 61 -3.66 4.45 -6.41
N PHE A 62 -2.94 4.12 -5.34
CA PHE A 62 -3.52 3.49 -4.15
C PHE A 62 -3.64 4.43 -2.94
N VAL A 63 -3.29 5.71 -3.09
CA VAL A 63 -3.23 6.64 -1.96
C VAL A 63 -4.61 6.97 -1.37
N THR A 64 -5.68 6.92 -2.19
CA THR A 64 -7.04 7.31 -1.81
C THR A 64 -8.06 6.17 -1.86
N ILE A 65 -7.65 4.95 -2.23
CA ILE A 65 -8.57 3.81 -2.29
C ILE A 65 -8.40 2.93 -1.05
N PRO A 66 -9.45 2.22 -0.60
CA PRO A 66 -9.34 1.26 0.48
C PRO A 66 -8.50 0.04 0.06
N LYS A 67 -8.04 -0.73 1.05
CA LYS A 67 -7.24 -1.95 0.84
C LYS A 67 -7.96 -2.98 -0.05
N SER A 68 -9.28 -3.11 0.10
CA SER A 68 -10.13 -3.93 -0.78
C SER A 68 -10.07 -3.48 -2.23
N GLY A 69 -9.98 -2.17 -2.50
CA GLY A 69 -9.77 -1.65 -3.85
C GLY A 69 -8.44 -2.11 -4.47
N ILE A 70 -7.38 -2.24 -3.67
CA ILE A 70 -6.10 -2.79 -4.12
C ILE A 70 -6.23 -4.27 -4.49
N VAL A 71 -6.99 -5.06 -3.71
CA VAL A 71 -7.27 -6.47 -4.03
C VAL A 71 -8.04 -6.58 -5.35
N THR A 72 -9.09 -5.78 -5.52
CA THR A 72 -9.89 -5.73 -6.77
C THR A 72 -9.02 -5.40 -7.99
N GLU A 73 -8.17 -4.37 -7.91
CA GLU A 73 -7.26 -4.04 -9.02
C GLU A 73 -6.21 -5.14 -9.25
N GLY A 74 -5.64 -5.72 -8.19
CA GLY A 74 -4.69 -6.82 -8.33
C GLY A 74 -5.30 -8.03 -9.02
N ALA A 75 -6.52 -8.42 -8.65
CA ALA A 75 -7.26 -9.50 -9.31
C ALA A 75 -7.60 -9.17 -10.76
N ARG A 76 -8.02 -7.93 -11.05
CA ARG A 76 -8.28 -7.45 -12.41
C ARG A 76 -7.07 -7.61 -13.34
N TYR A 77 -5.85 -7.43 -12.83
CA TYR A 77 -4.62 -7.60 -13.61
C TYR A 77 -3.98 -8.99 -13.49
N GLY A 78 -4.62 -9.95 -12.81
CA GLY A 78 -4.08 -11.30 -12.64
C GLY A 78 -2.79 -11.33 -11.80
N THR A 79 -2.73 -10.52 -10.75
CA THR A 79 -1.57 -10.47 -9.84
C THR A 79 -1.39 -11.83 -9.15
N PRO A 80 -0.18 -12.41 -9.13
CA PRO A 80 0.09 -13.67 -8.42
C PRO A 80 0.16 -13.41 -6.91
N PHE A 81 -1.01 -13.30 -6.27
CA PHE A 81 -1.12 -12.94 -4.85
C PHE A 81 -0.41 -13.93 -3.91
N GLU A 82 -0.24 -15.18 -4.32
CA GLU A 82 0.52 -16.23 -3.65
C GLU A 82 2.02 -15.96 -3.58
N GLU A 83 2.56 -15.16 -4.51
CA GLU A 83 3.97 -14.75 -4.54
C GLU A 83 4.22 -13.46 -3.74
N THR A 84 3.14 -12.81 -3.26
CA THR A 84 3.24 -11.55 -2.52
C THR A 84 3.44 -11.78 -1.02
N TRP A 85 4.16 -10.86 -0.37
CA TRP A 85 4.38 -10.91 1.08
C TRP A 85 3.91 -9.64 1.77
N SER A 86 3.03 -9.79 2.76
CA SER A 86 2.49 -8.66 3.55
C SER A 86 2.88 -8.72 5.03
N CYS A 87 3.26 -9.89 5.54
CA CYS A 87 3.45 -10.10 6.97
C CYS A 87 4.71 -9.39 7.53
N TYR A 88 4.55 -8.63 8.60
CA TYR A 88 5.67 -7.97 9.27
C TYR A 88 6.64 -8.92 10.00
N LYS A 89 6.21 -10.15 10.33
CA LYS A 89 7.02 -11.05 11.14
C LYS A 89 8.09 -11.82 10.36
N GLY A 90 8.01 -11.85 9.03
CA GLY A 90 9.05 -12.44 8.17
C GLY A 90 9.38 -13.92 8.45
N GLY A 91 8.41 -14.71 8.91
CA GLY A 91 8.57 -16.16 9.12
C GLY A 91 8.44 -16.96 7.82
N GLU A 92 8.22 -18.28 7.92
CA GLU A 92 7.98 -19.14 6.73
C GLU A 92 6.59 -18.94 6.13
N THR A 93 5.60 -18.61 6.96
CA THR A 93 4.22 -18.30 6.55
C THR A 93 3.77 -16.98 7.16
N HIS A 94 2.69 -16.40 6.63
CA HIS A 94 2.13 -15.19 7.22
C HIS A 94 1.59 -15.49 8.63
N CYS A 95 1.87 -14.61 9.59
CA CYS A 95 1.52 -14.91 10.97
C CYS A 95 0.01 -14.86 11.28
N GLY A 96 -0.81 -14.27 10.40
CA GLY A 96 -2.26 -14.10 10.58
C GLY A 96 -2.67 -13.05 11.63
N ARG A 97 -1.72 -12.48 12.37
CA ARG A 97 -2.00 -11.63 13.54
C ARG A 97 -1.47 -10.20 13.50
N CYS A 98 -0.49 -9.88 12.66
CA CYS A 98 0.00 -8.50 12.55
C CYS A 98 -1.00 -7.63 11.77
N GLY A 99 -0.95 -6.30 11.95
CA GLY A 99 -1.88 -5.36 11.31
C GLY A 99 -2.06 -5.62 9.81
N THR A 100 -0.97 -5.76 9.07
CA THR A 100 -1.02 -6.03 7.62
C THR A 100 -1.56 -7.41 7.25
N CYS A 101 -1.46 -8.42 8.11
CA CYS A 101 -2.13 -9.71 7.87
C CYS A 101 -3.64 -9.56 8.08
N VAL A 102 -4.06 -8.83 9.13
CA VAL A 102 -5.47 -8.57 9.41
C VAL A 102 -6.10 -7.75 8.28
N GLU A 103 -5.50 -6.62 7.90
CA GLU A 103 -5.94 -5.79 6.78
C GLU A 103 -6.02 -6.57 5.47
N ARG A 104 -5.07 -7.48 5.21
CA ARG A 104 -5.09 -8.32 4.02
C ARG A 104 -6.30 -9.26 4.04
N ARG A 105 -6.48 -10.02 5.12
CA ARG A 105 -7.61 -10.96 5.25
C ARG A 105 -8.95 -10.26 5.08
N GLU A 106 -9.13 -9.15 5.77
CA GLU A 106 -10.33 -8.32 5.67
C GLU A 106 -10.55 -7.79 4.25
N ALA A 107 -9.50 -7.30 3.59
CA ALA A 107 -9.62 -6.80 2.22
C ALA A 107 -10.05 -7.87 1.21
N PHE A 108 -9.49 -9.10 1.30
CA PHE A 108 -9.90 -10.21 0.45
C PHE A 108 -11.34 -10.65 0.74
N ASP A 109 -11.70 -10.76 2.02
CA ASP A 109 -13.06 -11.12 2.47
C ASP A 109 -14.12 -10.13 1.95
N ILE A 110 -13.88 -8.81 2.10
CA ILE A 110 -14.78 -7.75 1.59
C ILE A 110 -15.01 -7.85 0.08
N THR A 111 -14.00 -8.32 -0.67
CA THR A 111 -14.07 -8.41 -2.13
C THR A 111 -14.64 -9.72 -2.66
N ASP A 112 -14.91 -10.70 -1.79
CA ASP A 112 -15.30 -12.07 -2.19
C ASP A 112 -14.27 -12.70 -3.16
N ILE A 113 -12.99 -12.39 -2.96
CA ILE A 113 -11.85 -12.95 -3.70
C ILE A 113 -11.09 -13.86 -2.76
N ASP A 114 -10.79 -15.08 -3.21
CA ASP A 114 -9.99 -16.03 -2.43
C ASP A 114 -8.58 -15.49 -2.18
N ASP A 115 -8.19 -15.38 -0.91
CA ASP A 115 -6.81 -15.08 -0.53
C ASP A 115 -5.95 -16.36 -0.57
N PRO A 116 -4.99 -16.48 -1.50
CA PRO A 116 -4.19 -17.71 -1.64
C PRO A 116 -3.09 -17.84 -0.57
N THR A 117 -2.95 -16.84 0.32
CA THR A 117 -1.91 -16.83 1.33
C THR A 117 -2.13 -17.89 2.41
N VAL A 118 -1.04 -18.60 2.77
CA VAL A 118 -1.02 -19.51 3.93
C VAL A 118 -0.70 -18.74 5.20
N TYR A 119 -1.58 -18.88 6.20
CA TYR A 119 -1.45 -18.23 7.50
C TYR A 119 -1.24 -19.24 8.63
N ALA A 120 -0.41 -18.87 9.60
CA ALA A 120 -0.26 -19.61 10.86
C ALA A 120 -1.51 -19.53 11.75
N ASP A 121 -2.28 -18.44 11.63
CA ASP A 121 -3.54 -18.23 12.33
C ASP A 121 -4.56 -17.55 11.41
N PRO A 122 -5.26 -18.31 10.55
CA PRO A 122 -6.05 -17.78 9.43
C PRO A 122 -7.31 -17.01 9.83
N ASP A 123 -7.82 -17.21 11.05
CA ASP A 123 -9.13 -16.71 11.49
C ASP A 123 -9.03 -15.61 12.55
N PHE A 124 -7.82 -15.29 13.03
CA PHE A 124 -7.62 -14.24 14.04
C PHE A 124 -8.22 -12.89 13.66
N TRP A 125 -8.17 -12.54 12.37
CA TRP A 125 -8.66 -11.27 11.82
C TRP A 125 -10.13 -11.01 12.15
N ILE A 126 -10.99 -12.02 12.16
CA ILE A 126 -12.43 -11.91 12.48
C ILE A 126 -12.61 -11.24 13.85
N SER A 127 -11.85 -11.74 14.84
CA SER A 127 -11.89 -11.22 16.20
C SER A 127 -11.22 -9.85 16.35
N ALA A 128 -10.22 -9.55 15.52
CA ALA A 128 -9.51 -8.28 15.54
C ALA A 128 -10.40 -7.14 15.00
N VAL A 129 -11.09 -7.37 13.88
CA VAL A 129 -12.00 -6.41 13.26
C VAL A 129 -13.26 -6.22 14.11
N SER A 130 -13.82 -7.30 14.67
CA SER A 130 -15.00 -7.22 15.54
C SER A 130 -14.79 -6.37 16.80
N LYS A 131 -13.56 -6.37 17.35
CA LYS A 131 -13.19 -5.52 18.50
C LYS A 131 -13.00 -4.06 18.11
N ALA A 132 -12.43 -3.79 16.94
CA ALA A 132 -12.25 -2.41 16.46
C ALA A 132 -13.61 -1.68 16.28
N GLY A 133 -14.63 -2.38 15.75
CA GLY A 133 -15.97 -1.81 15.58
C GLY A 133 -16.73 -1.54 16.89
N THR A 134 -16.27 -2.04 18.04
CA THR A 134 -16.87 -1.74 19.35
C THR A 134 -16.25 -0.51 20.02
N ASP A 135 -15.00 -0.17 19.69
CA ASP A 135 -14.28 0.98 20.25
C ASP A 135 -14.60 2.31 19.52
N GLU A 136 -15.22 2.29 18.32
CA GLU A 136 -15.66 3.50 17.60
C GLU A 136 -17.03 4.05 18.09
N ILE A 137 -17.73 3.36 18.99
CA ILE A 137 -19.09 3.71 19.45
C ILE A 137 -19.11 4.30 20.89
N THR A 138 -17.96 4.36 21.58
CA THR A 138 -17.80 5.01 22.91
C THR A 138 -16.91 6.23 22.86
#